data_AF-A0A2E9JX80-F1
#
_entry.id   AF-A0A2E9JX80-F1
#
_cell.length_a   1.000
_cell.length_b   1.000
_cell.length_c   1.000
_cell.angle_alpha   90.00
_cell.angle_beta   90.00
_cell.angle_gamma   90.00
#
_symmetry.space_group_name_H-M   'P 1'
#
loop_
_entity.id
_entity.type
_entity.pdbx_description
1 polymer ?
#
loop_
_entity_poly.entity_id
_entity_poly.type
_entity_poly.pdbx_seq_one_letter_code
_entity_poly.pdbx_strand_id
1 'polypeptide(L)'
;MVITGIAVIVVLINHMRNASDMRMMRMMERVGLDPTMATRTYPQTLSYSQTEAILKRARCICRDCQKEGYCEQWLIGAVEGDNSFCPNAQTFCDLAKE
;
A
#
# COMPACT_ATOMS: atom_id res chain seq x y z
N MET A 1 23.69 4.11 25.25
CA MET A 1 23.56 3.06 24.21
C MET A 1 22.12 2.58 24.00
N VAL A 2 21.22 2.65 24.99
CA VAL A 2 19.81 2.25 24.83
C VAL A 2 19.00 3.24 23.97
N ILE A 3 19.15 4.56 24.19
CA ILE A 3 18.42 5.60 23.45
C ILE A 3 18.77 5.58 21.95
N THR A 4 20.05 5.38 21.62
CA THR A 4 20.52 5.24 20.24
C THR A 4 19.93 4.01 19.55
N GLY A 5 19.83 2.88 20.25
CA GLY A 5 19.18 1.68 19.73
C GLY A 5 17.69 1.88 19.44
N ILE A 6 16.96 2.53 20.34
CA ILE A 6 15.53 2.83 20.15
C ILE A 6 15.32 3.78 18.95
N ALA A 7 16.13 4.83 18.83
CA ALA A 7 16.03 5.77 17.72
C ALA A 7 16.24 5.07 16.36
N VAL A 8 17.23 4.18 16.26
CA VAL A 8 17.48 3.40 15.03
C VAL A 8 16.28 2.50 14.70
N ILE A 9 15.72 1.80 15.69
CA ILE A 9 14.54 0.95 15.49
C ILE A 9 13.35 1.76 14.96
N VAL A 10 13.08 2.93 15.54
CA VAL A 10 11.98 3.81 15.10
C VAL A 10 12.19 4.27 13.66
N VAL A 11 13.41 4.68 13.30
CA VAL A 11 13.76 5.10 11.94
C VAL A 11 13.55 3.96 10.94
N LEU A 12 14.00 2.75 11.26
CA LEU A 12 13.82 1.57 10.40
C LEU A 12 12.35 1.22 10.20
N ILE A 13 11.57 1.20 11.27
CA ILE A 13 10.12 0.96 11.19
C ILE A 13 9.45 2.02 10.31
N ASN A 14 9.80 3.29 10.49
CA ASN A 14 9.21 4.37 9.71
C ASN A 14 9.61 4.30 8.23
N HIS A 15 10.86 3.94 7.95
CA HIS A 15 11.34 3.73 6.59
C HIS A 15 10.59 2.59 5.88
N MET A 16 10.45 1.42 6.53
CA MET A 16 9.70 0.28 5.98
C MET A 16 8.21 0.62 5.75
N ARG A 17 7.61 1.39 6.67
CA ARG A 17 6.23 1.90 6.51
C ARG A 17 6.10 2.77 5.27
N ASN A 18 6.96 3.78 5.12
CA ASN A 18 6.94 4.66 3.96
C ASN A 18 7.18 3.91 2.65
N ALA A 19 8.13 2.97 2.62
CA ALA A 19 8.40 2.15 1.44
C ALA A 19 7.18 1.31 1.03
N SER A 20 6.52 0.68 2.00
CA SER A 20 5.31 -0.11 1.77
C SER A 20 4.15 0.77 1.26
N ASP A 21 3.95 1.94 1.86
CA ASP A 21 2.88 2.87 1.47
C ASP A 21 3.11 3.40 0.04
N MET A 22 4.35 3.80 -0.29
CA MET A 22 4.71 4.24 -1.65
C MET A 22 4.53 3.13 -2.69
N ARG A 23 4.91 1.90 -2.36
CA ARG A 23 4.70 0.75 -3.24
C ARG A 23 3.21 0.51 -3.45
N MET A 24 2.41 0.52 -2.40
CA MET A 24 0.95 0.37 -2.49
C MET A 24 0.33 1.44 -3.40
N MET A 25 0.70 2.71 -3.22
CA MET A 25 0.20 3.81 -4.05
C MET A 25 0.56 3.66 -5.53
N ARG A 26 1.80 3.25 -5.85
CA ARG A 26 2.20 2.97 -7.24
C ARG A 26 1.43 1.79 -7.85
N MET A 27 1.15 0.75 -7.06
CA MET A 27 0.31 -0.38 -7.50
C MET A 27 -1.12 0.07 -7.79
N MET A 28 -1.69 0.93 -6.95
CA MET A 28 -3.02 1.53 -7.15
C MET A 28 -3.06 2.35 -8.44
N GLU A 29 -2.12 3.28 -8.61
CA GLU A 29 -2.04 4.13 -9.80
C GLU A 29 -1.96 3.29 -11.08
N ARG A 30 -1.15 2.23 -11.09
CA ARG A 30 -0.99 1.36 -12.25
C ARG A 30 -2.26 0.61 -12.63
N VAL A 31 -3.17 0.36 -11.70
CA VAL A 31 -4.49 -0.24 -11.99
C VAL A 31 -5.60 0.81 -12.16
N GLY A 32 -5.24 2.09 -12.25
CA GLY A 32 -6.17 3.19 -12.53
C GLY A 32 -6.85 3.79 -11.29
N LEU A 33 -6.40 3.45 -10.07
CA LEU A 33 -6.89 4.06 -8.84
C LEU A 33 -6.15 5.35 -8.51
N ASP A 34 -6.88 6.33 -7.95
CA ASP A 34 -6.27 7.54 -7.41
C ASP A 34 -5.49 7.22 -6.11
N PRO A 35 -4.15 7.36 -6.09
CA PRO A 35 -3.35 7.08 -4.89
C PRO A 35 -3.62 8.06 -3.75
N THR A 36 -4.19 9.24 -4.01
CA THR A 36 -4.49 10.22 -2.96
C THR A 36 -5.54 9.72 -1.98
N MET A 37 -6.39 8.77 -2.40
CA MET A 37 -7.34 8.07 -1.53
C MET A 37 -6.66 7.40 -0.34
N ALA A 38 -5.40 6.95 -0.49
CA ALA A 38 -4.63 6.33 0.59
C ALA A 38 -4.10 7.35 1.61
N THR A 39 -4.13 8.64 1.30
CA THR A 39 -3.51 9.72 2.12
C THR A 39 -4.51 10.74 2.65
N ARG A 40 -5.72 10.83 2.11
CA ARG A 40 -6.72 11.77 2.59
C ARG A 40 -7.29 11.34 3.93
N THR A 41 -7.36 12.30 4.85
CA THR A 41 -8.25 12.27 6.00
C THR A 41 -9.58 12.88 5.57
N TYR A 42 -10.63 12.07 5.50
CA TYR A 42 -11.94 12.54 5.02
C TYR A 42 -12.86 12.92 6.18
N PRO A 43 -13.73 13.94 6.04
CA PRO A 43 -14.86 14.13 6.95
C PRO A 43 -15.77 12.89 6.89
N GLN A 44 -16.23 12.40 8.04
CA GLN A 44 -16.95 11.13 8.18
C GLN A 44 -18.30 11.12 7.45
N THR A 45 -18.31 10.84 6.15
CA THR A 45 -19.48 10.36 5.43
C THR A 45 -19.48 8.83 5.44
N LEU A 46 -20.67 8.22 5.48
CA LEU A 46 -20.83 6.78 5.78
C LEU A 46 -20.11 5.84 4.78
N SER A 47 -19.98 6.25 3.51
CA SER A 47 -19.29 5.48 2.46
C SER A 47 -17.76 5.65 2.54
N TYR A 48 -17.26 6.83 2.90
CA TYR A 48 -15.83 7.10 2.90
C TYR A 48 -15.07 6.46 4.07
N SER A 49 -15.75 6.21 5.20
CA SER A 49 -15.16 5.47 6.32
C SER A 49 -14.84 4.01 5.92
N GLN A 50 -15.61 3.43 5.00
CA GLN A 50 -15.38 2.08 4.50
C GLN A 50 -14.17 2.02 3.57
N THR A 51 -14.07 2.94 2.61
CA THR A 51 -12.89 3.05 1.73
C THR A 51 -11.61 3.28 2.54
N GLU A 52 -11.65 4.14 3.55
CA GLU A 52 -10.51 4.37 4.46
C GLU A 52 -10.12 3.09 5.21
N ALA A 53 -11.11 2.35 5.75
CA ALA A 53 -10.86 1.09 6.44
C ALA A 53 -10.26 0.02 5.50
N ILE A 54 -10.74 -0.06 4.25
CA ILE A 54 -10.22 -0.96 3.22
C ILE A 54 -8.77 -0.61 2.89
N LEU A 55 -8.46 0.66 2.62
CA LEU A 55 -7.10 1.11 2.30
C LEU A 55 -6.14 0.98 3.48
N LYS A 56 -6.62 1.15 4.71
CA LYS A 56 -5.85 0.85 5.92
C LYS A 56 -5.50 -0.63 6.01
N ARG A 57 -6.45 -1.53 5.71
CA ARG A 57 -6.18 -2.97 5.65
C ARG A 57 -5.19 -3.32 4.54
N ALA A 58 -5.35 -2.73 3.35
CA ALA A 58 -4.44 -2.93 2.23
C ALA A 58 -3.00 -2.52 2.57
N ARG A 59 -2.81 -1.41 3.32
CA ARG A 59 -1.49 -1.00 3.83
C ARG A 59 -0.86 -2.03 4.76
N CYS A 60 -1.63 -2.58 5.69
CA CYS A 60 -1.14 -3.64 6.58
C CYS A 60 -0.69 -4.86 5.77
N ILE A 61 -1.50 -5.31 4.81
CA ILE A 61 -1.15 -6.42 3.93
C ILE A 61 0.13 -6.13 3.14
N CYS A 62 0.29 -4.91 2.62
CA CYS A 62 1.49 -4.53 1.85
C CYS A 62 2.76 -4.54 2.71
N ARG A 63 2.64 -4.17 3.98
CA ARG A 63 3.75 -4.15 4.95
C ARG A 63 4.22 -5.55 5.34
N ASP A 64 3.29 -6.49 5.45
CA ASP A 64 3.60 -7.86 5.85
C ASP A 64 3.91 -8.77 4.63
N CYS A 65 3.73 -8.25 3.41
CA CYS A 65 3.89 -9.00 2.17
C CYS A 65 5.36 -9.35 1.89
N GLN A 66 5.66 -10.65 1.82
CA GLN A 66 6.99 -11.20 1.50
C GLN A 66 7.32 -11.18 -0.02
N LYS A 67 6.37 -10.80 -0.88
CA LYS A 67 6.52 -10.80 -2.34
C LYS A 67 6.85 -9.41 -2.92
N GLU A 68 7.42 -8.52 -2.12
CA GLU A 68 7.68 -7.16 -2.53
C GLU A 68 8.55 -7.00 -3.79
N GLY A 69 9.53 -7.89 -3.99
CA GLY A 69 10.34 -7.89 -5.20
C GLY A 69 9.52 -8.08 -6.48
N TYR A 70 8.46 -8.88 -6.43
CA TYR A 70 7.54 -9.06 -7.56
C TYR A 70 6.70 -7.81 -7.81
N CYS A 71 6.28 -7.10 -6.76
CA CYS A 71 5.60 -5.82 -6.92
C CYS A 71 6.48 -4.81 -7.65
N GLU A 72 7.75 -4.65 -7.25
CA GLU A 72 8.67 -3.72 -7.90
C GLU A 72 8.97 -4.13 -9.35
N GLN A 73 9.22 -5.42 -9.59
CA GLN A 73 9.43 -5.94 -10.95
C GLN A 73 8.22 -5.72 -11.86
N TRP A 74 7.02 -5.96 -11.34
CA TRP A 74 5.80 -5.68 -12.07
C TRP A 74 5.69 -4.19 -12.34
N LEU A 75 5.85 -3.32 -11.33
CA LEU A 75 5.79 -1.85 -11.46
C LEU A 75 6.74 -1.28 -12.52
N ILE A 76 7.95 -1.81 -12.67
CA ILE A 76 8.89 -1.38 -13.71
C ILE A 76 8.65 -2.03 -15.07
N GLY A 77 7.66 -2.94 -15.19
CA GLY A 77 7.31 -3.62 -16.43
C GLY A 77 8.20 -4.83 -16.75
N ALA A 78 9.03 -5.29 -15.81
CA ALA A 78 9.89 -6.47 -16.00
C ALA A 78 9.10 -7.80 -15.94
N VAL A 79 7.88 -7.77 -15.40
CA VAL A 79 6.93 -8.89 -15.39
C VAL A 79 5.67 -8.45 -16.11
N GLU A 80 5.33 -9.16 -17.19
CA GLU A 80 4.08 -8.96 -17.94
C GLU A 80 2.90 -9.66 -17.25
N GLY A 81 1.68 -9.23 -17.58
CA GLY A 81 0.44 -9.78 -17.05
C GLY A 81 -0.19 -8.95 -15.94
N ASP A 82 -1.26 -9.50 -15.36
CA ASP A 82 -2.01 -8.87 -14.27
C ASP A 82 -1.25 -8.92 -12.93
N ASN A 83 -1.81 -8.26 -11.91
CA ASN A 83 -1.24 -8.23 -10.57
C ASN A 83 -1.72 -9.39 -9.68
N SER A 84 -2.17 -10.53 -10.22
CA SER A 84 -2.73 -11.66 -9.45
C SER A 84 -1.80 -12.23 -8.37
N PHE A 85 -0.49 -12.01 -8.48
CA PHE A 85 0.49 -12.34 -7.43
C PHE A 85 0.33 -11.49 -6.15
N CYS A 86 -0.30 -10.31 -6.26
CA CYS A 86 -0.46 -9.34 -5.19
C CYS A 86 -1.70 -9.67 -4.34
N PRO A 87 -1.56 -9.85 -3.02
CA PRO A 87 -2.71 -10.11 -2.15
C PRO A 87 -3.77 -8.98 -2.11
N ASN A 88 -3.38 -7.75 -2.48
CA ASN A 88 -4.29 -6.60 -2.57
C ASN A 88 -4.93 -6.45 -3.96
N ALA A 89 -4.58 -7.29 -4.94
CA ALA A 89 -5.02 -7.14 -6.33
C ALA A 89 -6.53 -6.99 -6.44
N GLN A 90 -7.27 -7.93 -5.85
CA GLN A 90 -8.73 -7.91 -5.90
C GLN A 90 -9.30 -6.67 -5.20
N THR A 91 -8.75 -6.28 -4.05
CA THR A 91 -9.16 -5.07 -3.33
C THR A 91 -9.01 -3.83 -4.20
N PHE A 92 -7.90 -3.69 -4.94
CA PHE A 92 -7.74 -2.56 -5.85
C PHE A 92 -8.73 -2.62 -7.02
N CYS A 93 -8.95 -3.81 -7.59
CA CYS A 93 -9.93 -3.99 -8.66
C CYS A 93 -11.37 -3.67 -8.20
N ASP A 94 -11.72 -3.96 -6.96
CA ASP A 94 -13.05 -3.67 -6.41
C ASP A 94 -13.22 -2.17 -6.16
N LEU A 95 -12.21 -1.52 -5.56
CA LEU A 95 -12.20 -0.06 -5.37
C LEU A 95 -12.25 0.72 -6.69
N ALA A 96 -11.70 0.17 -7.78
CA ALA A 96 -11.70 0.83 -9.08
C ALA A 96 -13.06 0.78 -9.79
N LYS A 97 -14.01 0.00 -9.26
CA LYS A 97 -15.37 -0.15 -9.78
C LYS A 97 -16.42 0.62 -8.99
N GLU A 98 -16.03 1.18 -7.83
CA GLU A 98 -16.86 2.12 -7.06
C GLU A 98 -16.86 3.51 -7.73
#